data_AF-A0A920F1S1-F1
#
_entry.id   AF-A0A920F1S1-F1
#
_cell.length_a   1.000
_cell.length_b   1.000
_cell.length_c   1.000
_cell.angle_alpha   90.00
_cell.angle_beta   90.00
_cell.angle_gamma   90.00
#
_symmetry.space_group_name_H-M   'P 1'
#
loop_
_entity.id
_entity.type
_entity.pdbx_description
1 polymer ?
#
loop_
_entity_poly.entity_id
_entity_poly.type
_entity_poly.pdbx_seq_one_letter_code
_entity_poly.pdbx_strand_id
1 'polypeptide(L)' 'MRLTQGSVVELERLAGEPLDLLVNNTVVAQGEVVLVNDRYGIRLTRVISAEERMKTL' A
#
# COMPACT_ATOMS: atom_id res chain seq x y z
N MET A 1 8.42 -16.06 -16.76
CA MET A 1 6.96 -16.36 -16.70
C MET A 1 6.30 -15.68 -17.88
N ARG A 2 5.50 -16.38 -18.71
CA ARG A 2 4.75 -15.73 -19.80
C ARG A 2 3.34 -15.45 -19.30
N LEU A 3 3.08 -14.21 -18.88
CA LEU A 3 1.74 -13.74 -18.57
C LEU A 3 1.00 -13.48 -19.89
N THR A 4 -0.19 -14.06 -20.04
CA THR A 4 -1.06 -13.89 -21.20
C THR A 4 -2.40 -13.28 -20.76
N GLN A 5 -3.20 -12.82 -21.72
CA GLN A 5 -4.56 -12.37 -21.43
C GLN A 5 -5.34 -13.46 -20.69
N GLY A 6 -5.99 -13.08 -19.57
CA GLY A 6 -6.71 -14.00 -18.70
C GLY A 6 -5.86 -14.67 -17.61
N SER A 7 -4.56 -14.38 -17.53
CA SER A 7 -3.72 -14.87 -16.44
C SER A 7 -4.18 -14.30 -15.10
N VAL A 8 -4.37 -15.19 -14.12
CA VAL A 8 -4.61 -14.83 -12.71
C VAL A 8 -3.35 -15.16 -11.94
N VAL A 9 -2.84 -14.18 -11.20
CA VAL A 9 -1.63 -14.31 -10.37
C VAL A 9 -2.03 -14.01 -8.94
N GLU A 10 -1.86 -15.01 -8.09
CA GLU A 10 -2.04 -14.84 -6.65
C GLU A 10 -0.92 -13.96 -6.08
N LEU A 11 -1.29 -13.06 -5.17
CA LEU A 11 -0.35 -12.24 -4.43
C LEU A 11 -0.19 -12.82 -3.03
N GLU A 12 0.97 -12.60 -2.43
CA GLU A 12 1.29 -13.12 -1.09
C GLU A 12 0.43 -12.49 0.02
N ARG A 13 -0.13 -11.31 -0.23
CA ARG A 13 -0.87 -10.52 0.75
C ARG A 13 -2.36 -10.79 0.66
N LEU A 14 -2.99 -11.06 1.80
CA LEU A 14 -4.41 -11.37 1.87
C LEU A 14 -5.26 -10.10 1.74
N ALA A 15 -6.48 -10.26 1.21
CA ALA A 15 -7.45 -9.18 1.17
C ALA A 15 -7.83 -8.74 2.59
N GLY A 16 -7.80 -7.43 2.84
CA GLY A 16 -8.07 -6.84 4.15
C GLY A 16 -6.81 -6.59 5.00
N GLU A 17 -5.65 -7.11 4.61
CA GLU A 17 -4.39 -6.72 5.24
C GLU A 17 -3.97 -5.30 4.84
N PRO A 18 -3.31 -4.54 5.73
CA PRO A 18 -2.79 -3.22 5.39
C PRO A 18 -1.79 -3.27 4.23
N LEU A 19 -1.93 -2.29 3.34
CA LEU A 19 -1.02 -2.03 2.23
C LEU A 19 0.16 -1.20 2.71
N ASP A 20 1.35 -1.49 2.18
CA ASP A 20 2.51 -0.62 2.36
C ASP A 20 2.39 0.59 1.44
N LEU A 21 2.71 1.76 2.00
CA LEU A 21 2.70 3.03 1.28
C LEU A 21 4.12 3.50 1.11
N LEU A 22 4.55 3.62 -0.15
CA LEU A 22 5.92 3.91 -0.51
C LEU A 22 6.07 5.33 -1.05
N VAL A 23 7.20 5.96 -0.73
CA VAL A 23 7.72 7.15 -1.39
C VAL A 23 9.18 6.85 -1.74
N ASN A 24 9.59 7.10 -2.98
CA ASN A 24 10.96 6.78 -3.46
C ASN A 24 11.41 5.34 -3.13
N ASN A 25 10.52 4.35 -3.28
CA ASN A 25 10.76 2.93 -2.94
C ASN A 25 10.99 2.63 -1.45
N THR A 26 10.77 3.60 -0.56
CA THR A 26 10.83 3.44 0.89
C THR A 26 9.43 3.37 1.49
N VAL A 27 9.16 2.37 2.33
CA VAL A 27 7.90 2.27 3.07
C VAL A 27 7.83 3.34 4.15
N VAL A 28 6.87 4.26 4.04
CA VAL A 28 6.68 5.37 4.99
C VAL A 28 5.43 5.23 5.86
N ALA A 29 4.50 4.38 5.45
CA ALA A 29 3.25 4.15 6.16
C ALA A 29 2.63 2.80 5.79
N GLN A 30 1.63 2.41 6.56
CA GLN A 30 0.70 1.34 6.23
C GLN A 30 -0.72 1.87 6.31
N GLY A 31 -1.61 1.33 5.47
CA GLY A 31 -3.01 1.75 5.45
C GLY A 31 -3.95 0.77 4.80
N GLU A 32 -5.23 1.02 4.98
CA GLU A 32 -6.33 0.19 4.47
C GLU A 32 -7.08 0.95 3.38
N VAL A 33 -7.55 0.24 2.35
CA VAL A 33 -8.44 0.82 1.34
C VAL A 33 -9.81 1.07 1.97
N VAL A 34 -10.31 2.29 1.80
CA VAL A 34 -11.63 2.69 2.28
C VAL A 34 -12.45 3.27 1.14
N LEU A 35 -13.77 3.11 1.23
CA LEU A 35 -14.74 3.73 0.33
C LEU A 35 -15.60 4.68 1.17
N VAL A 36 -15.53 5.98 0.88
CA VAL A 36 -16.29 7.02 1.59
C VAL A 36 -16.99 7.89 0.56
N ASN A 37 -18.33 7.97 0.63
CA ASN A 37 -19.15 8.74 -0.32
C ASN A 37 -18.81 8.40 -1.78
N ASP A 38 -18.73 7.10 -2.10
CA ASP A 38 -18.34 6.56 -3.42
C ASP A 38 -16.96 6.99 -3.92
N ARG A 39 -16.08 7.44 -3.01
CA ARG A 39 -14.68 7.78 -3.31
C ARG A 39 -13.75 6.79 -2.61
N TYR A 40 -12.87 6.19 -3.40
CA TYR A 40 -11.78 5.37 -2.86
C TYR A 40 -10.75 6.27 -2.18
N GLY A 41 -10.24 5.80 -1.05
CA GLY A 41 -9.14 6.41 -0.33
C GLY A 41 -8.32 5.37 0.42
N ILE A 42 -7.26 5.83 1.07
CA ILE A 42 -6.46 5.01 1.97
C ILE A 42 -6.47 5.67 3.35
N ARG A 43 -6.92 4.92 4.36
CA ARG A 43 -6.83 5.34 5.76
C ARG A 43 -5.51 4.83 6.32
N LEU A 44 -4.68 5.74 6.81
CA LEU A 44 -3.41 5.39 7.43
C LEU A 44 -3.66 4.69 8.77
N THR A 45 -3.07 3.52 8.95
CA THR A 45 -3.10 2.75 10.20
C THR A 45 -1.80 2.92 10.98
N ARG A 46 -0.69 3.13 10.28
CA ARG A 46 0.63 3.42 10.86
C ARG A 46 1.41 4.37 9.95
N VAL A 47 2.16 5.30 10.54
CA VAL A 47 3.03 6.24 9.80
C VAL A 47 4.34 6.37 10.57
N ILE A 48 5.48 6.32 9.86
CA ILE A 48 6.79 6.55 10.48
C ILE A 48 6.96 8.03 10.87
N SER A 49 7.89 8.33 11.78
CA SER A 49 8.08 9.71 12.24
C SER A 49 8.51 10.65 11.11
N ALA A 50 8.28 11.95 11.28
CA ALA A 50 8.73 12.94 10.29
C ALA A 50 10.25 12.94 10.12
N GLU A 51 10.99 12.79 11.23
CA GLU A 51 12.45 12.70 11.22
C GLU A 51 12.94 11.49 10.43
N GLU A 52 12.28 10.34 10.62
CA GLU A 52 12.64 9.10 9.92
C GLU A 52 12.39 9.23 8.42
N ARG A 53 11.27 9.85 8.00
CA ARG A 53 11.04 10.14 6.57
C ARG A 53 12.14 11.00 5.96
N MET A 54 12.63 12.01 6.67
CA MET A 54 13.70 12.88 6.16
C MET A 54 15.05 12.15 6.02
N LYS A 55 15.25 11.06 6.76
CA LYS A 55 16.47 10.24 6.70
C LYS A 55 16.43 9.17 5.60
N THR A 56 15.23 8.69 5.26
CA THR A 56 15.05 7.49 4.42
C THR A 56 14.54 7.78 3.01
N LEU A 57 14.24 9.04 2.67
CA LEU A 57 13.75 9.50 1.36
C LEU A 57 14.81 10.27 0.59
#